data_AF-A0A7C2NZT9-F1
#
_entry.id   AF-A0A7C2NZT9-F1
#
_cell.length_a   1.000
_cell.length_b   1.000
_cell.length_c   1.000
_cell.angle_alpha   90.00
_cell.angle_beta   90.00
_cell.angle_gamma   90.00
#
_symmetry.space_group_name_H-M   'P 1'
#
loop_
_entity.id
_entity.type
_entity.pdbx_description
1 polymer ?
#
loop_
_entity_poly.entity_id
_entity_poly.type
_entity_poly.pdbx_seq_one_letter_code
_entity_poly.pdbx_strand_id
1 'polypeptide(L)' 'MRYLMMIKATRDYEAGLPPSPKLMAGMAALTEDMIKAGVLLASDGLKPSSHGTRIAYSNGQRIVTDGPFAETKEWIG' A
#
# COMPACT_ATOMS: atom_id res chain seq x y z
N MET A 1 22.65 1.00 2.08
CA MET A 1 21.65 1.69 1.21
C MET A 1 20.27 1.21 1.61
N ARG A 2 19.24 2.05 1.54
CA ARG A 2 17.85 1.69 1.89
C ARG A 2 16.98 1.72 0.63
N TYR A 3 16.00 0.83 0.54
CA TYR A 3 15.08 0.73 -0.58
C TYR A 3 13.64 0.76 -0.07
N LEU A 4 12.75 1.39 -0.84
CA LEU A 4 11.31 1.31 -0.65
C LEU A 4 10.75 0.37 -1.72
N MET A 5 10.13 -0.71 -1.28
CA MET A 5 9.38 -1.61 -2.16
C MET A 5 7.90 -1.23 -2.09
N MET A 6 7.31 -0.96 -3.25
CA MET A 6 5.88 -0.64 -3.36
C MET A 6 5.20 -1.71 -4.21
N ILE A 7 4.10 -2.24 -3.71
CA ILE A 7 3.28 -3.22 -4.41
C ILE A 7 2.17 -2.47 -5.14
N LYS A 8 1.86 -2.91 -6.36
CA LYS A 8 0.75 -2.36 -7.12
C LYS A 8 -0.53 -3.07 -6.71
N ALA A 9 -1.52 -2.29 -6.29
CA ALA A 9 -2.82 -2.79 -5.91
C ALA A 9 -3.51 -3.41 -7.13
N THR A 10 -4.18 -4.54 -6.91
CA THR A 10 -5.05 -5.17 -7.90
C THR A 10 -6.48 -4.68 -7.73
N ARG A 11 -7.35 -4.96 -8.71
CA ARG A 11 -8.78 -4.67 -8.59
C ARG A 11 -9.43 -5.36 -7.38
N ASP A 12 -9.02 -6.59 -7.10
CA ASP A 12 -9.55 -7.36 -5.97
C ASP A 12 -9.11 -6.74 -4.64
N TYR A 13 -7.87 -6.27 -4.56
CA TYR A 13 -7.37 -5.54 -3.39
C TYR A 13 -8.14 -4.24 -3.16
N GLU A 14 -8.34 -3.43 -4.21
CA GLU A 14 -9.13 -2.19 -4.13
C GLU A 14 -10.61 -2.44 -3.80
N ALA A 15 -11.14 -3.61 -4.16
CA ALA A 15 -12.47 -4.06 -3.75
C ALA A 15 -12.53 -4.55 -2.28
N GLY A 16 -11.39 -4.57 -1.57
CA GLY A 16 -11.29 -5.05 -0.20
C GLY A 16 -11.42 -6.57 -0.06
N LEU A 17 -11.20 -7.33 -1.14
CA LEU A 17 -11.26 -8.78 -1.09
C LEU A 17 -10.02 -9.33 -0.35
N PRO A 18 -10.20 -10.37 0.49
CA PRO A 18 -9.08 -10.95 1.21
C PRO A 18 -8.10 -11.63 0.24
N PRO A 19 -6.79 -11.55 0.52
CA PRO A 19 -5.80 -12.28 -0.26
C PRO A 19 -5.98 -13.79 -0.11
N SER A 20 -5.55 -14.55 -1.13
CA SER A 20 -5.57 -16.01 -1.04
C SER A 20 -4.70 -16.53 0.13
N PRO A 21 -5.08 -17.64 0.78
CA PRO A 21 -4.26 -18.23 1.85
C PRO A 21 -2.82 -18.54 1.42
N LYS A 22 -2.62 -18.94 0.16
CA LYS A 22 -1.30 -19.19 -0.41
C LYS A 22 -0.45 -17.92 -0.47
N LEU A 23 -1.04 -16.79 -0.88
CA LEU A 23 -0.35 -15.51 -0.92
C LEU A 23 0.03 -15.06 0.49
N MET A 24 -0.89 -15.18 1.46
CA MET A 24 -0.60 -14.85 2.86
C MET A 24 0.54 -15.67 3.45
N ALA A 25 0.55 -16.98 3.21
CA ALA A 25 1.63 -17.86 3.66
C ALA A 25 2.98 -17.48 3.04
N GLY A 26 3.00 -17.17 1.74
CA GLY A 26 4.21 -16.72 1.05
C GLY A 26 4.74 -15.38 1.57
N MET A 27 3.87 -14.42 1.83
CA MET A 27 4.23 -13.13 2.42
C MET A 27 4.80 -13.28 3.84
N ALA A 28 4.20 -14.16 4.66
CA ALA A 28 4.68 -14.43 6.01
C ALA A 28 6.09 -15.03 5.99
N ALA A 29 6.33 -16.04 5.15
CA ALA A 29 7.64 -16.68 5.02
C ALA A 29 8.72 -15.70 4.54
N LEU A 30 8.44 -14.91 3.51
CA LEU A 30 9.38 -13.89 3.01
C LEU A 30 9.70 -12.85 4.09
N THR A 31 8.69 -12.40 4.83
CA THR A 31 8.87 -11.43 5.92
C THR A 31 9.75 -12.01 7.02
N GLU A 32 9.53 -13.27 7.41
CA GLU A 32 10.33 -13.96 8.40
C GLU A 32 11.80 -14.07 7.97
N ASP A 33 12.07 -14.41 6.71
CA ASP A 33 13.42 -14.49 6.15
C ASP A 33 14.12 -13.13 6.18
N MET A 34 13.42 -12.05 5.82
CA MET A 34 13.96 -10.70 5.85
C MET A 34 14.23 -10.18 7.26
N ILE A 35 13.41 -10.57 8.24
CA ILE A 35 13.63 -10.28 9.66
C ILE A 35 14.87 -11.03 10.15
N LYS A 36 14.98 -12.33 9.88
CA LYS A 36 16.14 -13.16 10.27
C LYS A 36 17.45 -12.64 9.66
N ALA A 37 17.40 -12.18 8.42
CA ALA A 37 18.54 -11.57 7.74
C ALA A 37 18.88 -10.16 8.28
N GLY A 38 18.03 -9.55 9.11
CA GLY A 38 18.25 -8.21 9.66
C GLY A 38 18.11 -7.07 8.65
N VAL A 39 17.43 -7.32 7.51
CA VAL A 39 17.32 -6.35 6.41
C VAL A 39 15.97 -5.64 6.36
N LEU A 40 14.95 -6.17 7.04
CA LEU A 40 13.62 -5.54 7.08
C LEU A 40 13.61 -4.35 8.04
N LEU A 41 13.38 -3.15 7.49
CA LEU A 41 13.27 -1.92 8.28
C LEU A 41 11.83 -1.65 8.73
N ALA A 42 10.87 -1.84 7.82
CA ALA A 42 9.44 -1.71 8.06
C ALA A 42 8.68 -2.46 6.95
N SER A 43 7.51 -2.98 7.29
CA SER A 43 6.54 -3.54 6.35
C SER A 43 5.15 -3.30 6.91
N ASP A 44 4.26 -2.78 6.08
CA ASP A 44 2.86 -2.58 6.44
C ASP A 44 1.99 -2.69 5.19
N GLY A 45 0.73 -3.04 5.39
CA GLY A 45 -0.28 -3.05 4.33
C GLY A 45 -0.98 -1.69 4.26
N LEU A 46 -1.42 -1.30 3.07
CA LEU A 46 -2.32 -0.16 2.92
C LEU A 46 -3.78 -0.64 2.97
N LYS A 47 -4.69 0.29 3.22
CA LYS A 47 -6.12 0.05 2.95
C LYS A 47 -6.40 0.36 1.48
N PRO A 48 -7.51 -0.16 0.91
CA PRO A 48 -7.99 0.27 -0.39
C PRO A 48 -8.02 1.80 -0.50
N SER A 49 -7.71 2.32 -1.69
CA SER A 49 -7.54 3.77 -1.90
C SER A 49 -8.83 4.58 -1.65
N SER A 50 -10.00 3.93 -1.63
CA SER A 50 -11.28 4.49 -1.19
C SER A 50 -11.28 4.96 0.27
N HIS A 51 -10.36 4.47 1.10
CA HIS A 51 -10.14 4.94 2.47
C HIS A 51 -9.08 6.06 2.57
N GLY A 52 -8.45 6.43 1.45
CA GLY A 52 -7.45 7.48 1.41
C GLY A 52 -8.08 8.87 1.43
N THR A 53 -7.31 9.85 1.89
CA THR A 53 -7.64 11.28 1.76
C THR A 53 -6.39 12.01 1.27
N ARG A 54 -6.54 12.81 0.21
CA ARG A 54 -5.48 13.67 -0.31
C ARG A 54 -5.64 15.07 0.25
N ILE A 55 -4.55 15.63 0.75
CA ILE A 55 -4.48 17.01 1.22
C ILE A 55 -3.46 17.74 0.37
N ALA A 56 -3.87 18.78 -0.34
CA ALA A 56 -3.01 19.65 -1.13
C ALA A 56 -2.99 21.05 -0.54
N TYR A 57 -1.79 21.64 -0.44
CA TYR A 57 -1.60 23.02 0.01
C TYR A 57 -1.14 23.87 -1.17
N SER A 58 -1.79 25.03 -1.37
CA SER A 58 -1.39 26.01 -2.37
C SER A 58 -1.83 27.40 -1.94
N ASN A 59 -0.94 28.40 -2.07
CA ASN A 59 -1.22 29.80 -1.74
C ASN A 59 -1.85 30.02 -0.34
N GLY A 60 -1.36 29.28 0.67
CA GLY A 60 -1.89 29.36 2.04
C GLY A 60 -3.26 28.71 2.25
N GLN A 61 -3.84 28.08 1.21
CA GLN A 61 -5.09 27.33 1.29
C GLN A 61 -4.83 25.83 1.33
N ARG A 62 -5.75 25.10 1.98
CA ARG A 62 -5.76 23.64 2.05
C ARG A 62 -6.97 23.10 1.31
N ILE A 63 -6.72 22.23 0.34
CA ILE A 63 -7.73 21.46 -0.40
C ILE A 63 -7.68 20.04 0.13
N VAL A 64 -8.83 19.52 0.58
CA VAL A 64 -8.98 18.14 1.03
C VAL A 64 -9.85 17.43 -0.01
N THR A 65 -9.41 16.27 -0.47
CA THR A 65 -10.10 15.45 -1.47
C THR A 65 -10.14 14.02 -0.97
N ASP A 66 -11.34 13.48 -0.79
CA ASP A 66 -11.50 12.07 -0.45
C ASP A 66 -11.06 11.19 -1.61
N GLY A 67 -10.56 9.99 -1.29
CA GLY A 67 -10.08 9.02 -2.27
C GLY A 67 -11.21 8.37 -3.07
N PRO A 68 -10.87 7.57 -4.10
CA PRO A 68 -9.53 7.24 -4.58
C PRO A 68 -8.86 8.40 -5.35
N PHE A 69 -7.57 8.27 -5.70
CA PHE A 69 -6.94 9.21 -6.65
C PHE A 69 -7.77 9.29 -7.93
N ALA A 70 -7.95 10.51 -8.48
CA ALA A 70 -8.62 10.70 -9.76
C ALA A 70 -7.87 9.93 -10.85
N GLU A 71 -8.60 9.04 -11.54
CA GLU A 71 -8.17 8.21 -12.70
C GLU A 71 -6.69 7.84 -12.76
N THR A 72 -6.23 7.03 -11.81
CA THR A 72 -4.93 6.35 -11.93
C THR A 72 -5.14 4.93 -12.47
N LYS A 73 -4.34 4.54 -13.48
CA LYS A 73 -4.37 3.15 -14.01
C LYS A 73 -3.85 2.13 -13.00
N GLU A 74 -3.06 2.57 -12.03
CA GLU A 74 -2.39 1.73 -11.04
C GLU A 74 -2.46 2.42 -9.67
N TRP A 75 -2.76 1.65 -8.63
CA TRP A 75 -2.74 2.07 -7.23
C TRP A 75 -1.59 1.40 -6.49
N ILE A 76 -1.19 1.95 -5.34
CA ILE A 76 -0.23 1.32 -4.43
C ILE A 76 -1.01 0.63 -3.34
N GLY A 77 -0.74 -0.66 -3.11
CA GLY A 77 -1.44 -1.50 -2.15
C GLY A 77 -0.86 -2.89 -2.10
#